data_AF-A0A349YSW5-F1
#
_entry.id   AF-A0A349YSW5-F1
#
_cell.length_a   1.000
_cell.length_b   1.000
_cell.length_c   1.000
_cell.angle_alpha   90.00
_cell.angle_beta   90.00
_cell.angle_gamma   90.00
#
_symmetry.space_group_name_H-M   'P 1'
#
loop_
_entity.id
_entity.type
_entity.pdbx_description
1 polymer ?
#
loop_
_entity_poly.entity_id
_entity_poly.type
_entity_poly.pdbx_seq_one_letter_code
_entity_poly.pdbx_strand_id
1 'polypeptide(L)'
;MFENITDSKFELIETKTNPMNGISFHHVKLYYSDEKTLFFDGWVDEHFCPFLTTSARTMGLISEDKAFPLTIYKGVPSGTEVQIALAKPEDKGEIQDLYYQYYFDGDTGPIGALAATTLKIDADHQIWYVRAGNDIVAAVYFYDGVAYGHGETLYIDNLYVHPNYRGKGIGSALINNVAHTAKARGKEGLCLIVMGTPDTVEGTVEFYNKNGFYVEEDEDGEQIVTPLDFNGERVRLMMFAWFER
;
A
#
# COMPACT_ATOMS: atom_id res chain seq x y z
N MET A 1 20.91 -3.79 -2.30
CA MET A 1 19.75 -2.87 -2.19
C MET A 1 20.06 -1.72 -1.25
N PHE A 2 20.39 -2.01 0.02
CA PHE A 2 20.67 -1.03 1.06
C PHE A 2 21.86 -0.09 0.81
N GLU A 3 22.95 -0.56 0.19
CA GLU A 3 24.12 0.27 -0.14
C GLU A 3 23.80 1.43 -1.12
N ASN A 4 22.66 1.36 -1.80
CA ASN A 4 22.21 2.38 -2.76
C ASN A 4 21.02 3.20 -2.24
N ILE A 5 20.54 2.97 -1.01
CA ILE A 5 19.49 3.79 -0.40
C ILE A 5 20.14 5.09 0.06
N THR A 6 19.80 6.20 -0.60
CA THR A 6 20.28 7.56 -0.29
C THR A 6 19.24 8.38 0.47
N ASP A 7 18.26 7.71 1.07
CA ASP A 7 17.15 8.33 1.79
C ASP A 7 17.60 8.78 3.20
N SER A 8 17.43 10.07 3.51
CA SER A 8 17.75 10.67 4.81
C SER A 8 16.95 10.06 5.96
N LYS A 9 15.84 9.37 5.66
CA LYS A 9 15.02 8.66 6.63
C LYS A 9 15.58 7.29 7.03
N PHE A 10 16.67 6.83 6.43
CA PHE A 10 17.20 5.48 6.60
C PHE A 10 18.61 5.48 7.21
N GLU A 11 18.80 4.63 8.22
CA GLU A 11 20.10 4.42 8.86
C GLU A 11 20.39 2.91 8.94
N LEU A 12 21.45 2.45 8.26
CA LEU A 12 21.95 1.08 8.40
C LEU A 12 22.88 1.00 9.61
N ILE A 13 22.49 0.24 10.62
CA ILE A 13 23.26 0.07 11.86
C ILE A 13 24.32 -1.03 11.70
N GLU A 14 23.88 -2.23 11.31
CA GLU A 14 24.78 -3.35 11.05
C GLU A 14 24.18 -4.38 10.09
N THR A 15 25.03 -5.25 9.55
CA THR A 15 24.64 -6.38 8.71
C THR A 15 25.21 -7.68 9.29
N LYS A 16 24.39 -8.72 9.31
CA LYS A 16 24.79 -10.08 9.69
C LYS A 16 24.40 -11.04 8.59
N THR A 17 25.25 -12.03 8.31
CA THR A 17 24.99 -13.04 7.29
C THR A 17 24.89 -14.41 7.93
N ASN A 18 23.85 -15.16 7.56
CA ASN A 18 23.69 -16.54 8.00
C ASN A 18 24.78 -17.41 7.37
N PRO A 19 25.66 -18.04 8.17
CA PRO A 19 26.77 -18.83 7.63
C PRO A 19 26.32 -20.12 6.92
N MET A 20 25.07 -20.56 7.12
CA MET A 20 24.55 -21.80 6.54
C MET A 20 24.01 -21.62 5.11
N ASN A 21 23.40 -20.47 4.82
CA ASN A 21 22.72 -20.24 3.55
C ASN A 21 23.07 -18.91 2.86
N GLY A 22 23.92 -18.08 3.48
CA GLY A 22 24.39 -16.82 2.90
C GLY A 22 23.38 -15.67 2.95
N ILE A 23 22.18 -15.88 3.51
CA ILE A 23 21.16 -14.83 3.62
C ILE A 23 21.63 -13.74 4.58
N SER A 24 21.51 -12.48 4.18
CA SER A 24 21.87 -11.33 5.01
C SER A 24 20.66 -10.70 5.69
N PHE A 25 20.89 -10.23 6.91
CA PHE A 25 19.95 -9.49 7.75
C PHE A 25 20.58 -8.16 8.13
N HIS A 26 19.77 -7.12 8.18
CA HIS A 26 20.21 -5.75 8.40
C HIS A 26 19.47 -5.17 9.59
N HIS A 27 20.22 -4.65 10.57
CA HIS A 27 19.64 -3.81 11.62
C HIS A 27 19.55 -2.39 11.09
N VAL A 28 18.33 -1.86 11.02
CA VAL A 28 18.06 -0.56 10.42
C VAL A 28 17.22 0.29 11.35
N LYS A 29 17.41 1.61 11.24
CA LYS A 29 16.46 2.59 11.75
C LYS A 29 15.79 3.29 10.59
N LEU A 30 14.49 3.48 10.74
CA LEU A 30 13.66 4.28 9.85
C LEU A 30 13.04 5.42 10.63
N TYR A 31 13.07 6.60 10.03
CA TYR A 31 12.43 7.79 10.56
C TYR A 31 11.23 8.16 9.68
N TYR A 32 10.26 8.85 10.26
CA TYR A 32 9.21 9.52 9.49
C TYR A 32 9.80 10.65 8.63
N SER A 33 8.97 11.25 7.77
CA SER A 33 9.34 12.35 6.88
C SER A 33 9.76 13.63 7.57
N ASP A 34 9.51 13.76 8.87
CA ASP A 34 10.05 14.84 9.69
C ASP A 34 11.53 14.64 10.09
N GLU A 35 12.12 13.50 9.71
CA GLU A 35 13.50 13.06 9.96
C GLU A 35 13.91 13.05 11.45
N LYS A 36 12.93 13.16 12.35
CA LYS A 36 13.15 13.28 13.80
C LYS A 36 12.42 12.21 14.58
N THR A 37 11.27 11.78 14.08
CA THR A 37 10.43 10.81 14.74
C THR A 37 10.82 9.42 14.27
N LEU A 38 11.38 8.63 15.19
CA LEU A 38 11.79 7.25 14.92
C LEU A 38 10.54 6.38 14.71
N PHE A 39 10.47 5.73 13.55
CA PHE A 39 9.35 4.88 13.14
C PHE A 39 9.63 3.41 13.42
N PHE A 40 10.80 2.92 13.03
CA PHE A 40 11.20 1.52 13.20
C PHE A 40 12.67 1.45 13.60
N ASP A 41 12.98 0.52 14.50
CA ASP A 41 14.34 0.19 14.94
C ASP A 41 14.40 -1.32 15.14
N GLY A 42 14.96 -2.03 14.16
CA GLY A 42 14.95 -3.49 14.18
C GLY A 42 15.58 -4.15 12.96
N TRP A 43 15.45 -5.47 12.92
CA TRP A 43 16.06 -6.31 11.89
C TRP A 43 15.13 -6.50 10.69
N VAL A 44 15.66 -6.35 9.48
CA VAL A 44 15.02 -6.67 8.20
C VAL A 44 15.89 -7.64 7.38
N ASP A 45 15.29 -8.38 6.46
CA ASP A 45 16.04 -9.18 5.47
C ASP A 45 16.51 -8.35 4.27
N GLU A 46 17.12 -9.01 3.28
CA GLU A 46 17.61 -8.38 2.05
C GLU A 46 16.51 -7.71 1.19
N HIS A 47 15.25 -8.03 1.46
CA HIS A 47 14.06 -7.48 0.81
C HIS A 47 13.32 -6.44 1.68
N PHE A 48 13.94 -5.99 2.78
CA PHE A 48 13.35 -5.04 3.72
C PHE A 48 12.17 -5.61 4.54
N CYS A 49 12.07 -6.94 4.69
CA CYS A 49 11.00 -7.56 5.47
C CYS A 49 11.38 -7.67 6.96
N PRO A 50 10.70 -6.98 7.90
CA PRO A 50 11.00 -7.03 9.34
C PRO A 50 10.58 -8.35 10.03
N PHE A 51 9.65 -9.11 9.44
CA PHE A 51 9.03 -10.26 10.09
C PHE A 51 9.77 -11.60 9.87
N LEU A 52 10.75 -11.66 8.98
CA LEU A 52 11.31 -12.93 8.47
C LEU A 52 12.62 -13.37 9.15
N THR A 53 12.60 -13.48 10.48
CA THR A 53 13.80 -13.94 11.20
C THR A 53 13.54 -15.00 12.25
N THR A 54 12.46 -15.79 12.16
CA THR A 54 12.25 -16.93 13.08
C THR A 54 13.46 -17.87 13.10
N SER A 55 14.05 -18.18 11.94
CA SER A 55 15.26 -19.00 11.84
C SER A 55 16.49 -18.29 12.42
N ALA A 56 16.73 -17.03 12.05
CA ALA A 56 17.87 -16.25 12.56
C ALA A 56 17.79 -16.01 14.09
N ARG A 57 16.58 -15.82 14.64
CA ARG A 57 16.30 -15.75 16.07
C ARG A 57 16.56 -17.09 16.76
N THR A 58 16.03 -18.18 16.20
CA THR A 58 16.22 -19.54 16.75
C THR A 58 17.70 -19.93 16.79
N MET A 59 18.47 -19.46 15.80
CA MET A 59 19.91 -19.68 15.70
C MET A 59 20.74 -18.67 16.50
N GLY A 60 20.12 -17.69 17.17
CA GLY A 60 20.81 -16.66 17.96
C GLY A 60 21.67 -15.69 17.14
N LEU A 61 21.39 -15.54 15.84
CA LEU A 61 22.14 -14.65 14.94
C LEU A 61 21.82 -13.17 15.18
N ILE A 62 20.58 -12.88 15.59
CA ILE A 62 20.09 -11.54 15.89
C ILE A 62 19.46 -11.53 17.29
N SER A 63 19.47 -10.37 17.93
CA SER A 63 18.85 -10.13 19.23
C SER A 63 17.32 -10.12 19.15
N GLU A 64 16.62 -10.29 20.28
CA GLU A 64 15.14 -10.32 20.38
C GLU A 64 14.46 -8.95 20.11
N ASP A 65 15.23 -7.96 19.65
CA ASP A 65 14.81 -6.58 19.46
C ASP A 65 13.61 -6.52 18.51
N LYS A 66 12.62 -5.73 18.91
CA LYS A 66 11.25 -5.80 18.40
C LYS A 66 11.18 -5.49 16.90
N ALA A 67 10.71 -6.46 16.12
CA ALA A 67 10.28 -6.27 14.74
C ALA A 67 8.89 -5.61 14.64
N PHE A 68 8.67 -4.55 15.41
CA PHE A 68 7.43 -3.79 15.41
C PHE A 68 7.77 -2.31 15.29
N PRO A 69 6.95 -1.52 14.58
CA PRO A 69 7.18 -0.09 14.53
C PRO A 69 7.04 0.47 15.95
N LEU A 70 7.93 1.39 16.31
CA LEU A 70 7.90 2.07 17.60
C LEU A 70 6.69 3.02 17.68
N THR A 71 6.23 3.49 16.53
CA THR A 71 5.03 4.31 16.37
C THR A 71 4.17 3.72 15.27
N ILE A 72 2.99 3.20 15.63
CA ILE A 72 2.04 2.61 14.66
C ILE A 72 1.19 3.70 14.00
N TYR A 73 0.90 4.79 14.73
CA TYR A 73 0.08 5.90 14.27
C TYR A 73 0.64 7.22 14.78
N LYS A 74 0.86 8.17 13.88
CA LYS A 74 1.12 9.56 14.28
C LYS A 74 -0.13 10.10 14.99
N GLY A 75 0.02 10.95 16.01
CA GLY A 75 -0.98 11.27 17.02
C GLY A 75 -2.27 11.97 16.53
N VAL A 76 -3.01 11.36 15.62
CA VAL A 76 -4.23 11.92 15.01
C VAL A 76 -5.46 11.50 15.82
N PRO A 77 -6.12 12.43 16.55
CA PRO A 77 -7.32 12.11 17.32
C PRO A 77 -8.50 11.80 16.39
N SER A 78 -9.36 10.86 16.79
CA SER A 78 -10.62 10.63 16.10
C SER A 78 -11.52 11.88 16.18
N GLY A 79 -12.11 12.27 15.04
CA GLY A 79 -13.05 13.39 14.96
C GLY A 79 -12.46 14.70 14.44
N THR A 80 -11.18 14.70 14.07
CA THR A 80 -10.57 15.82 13.35
C THR A 80 -11.24 16.01 11.99
N GLU A 81 -11.50 17.25 11.60
CA GLU A 81 -12.01 17.60 10.27
C GLU A 81 -11.02 17.13 9.19
N VAL A 82 -11.56 16.59 8.10
CA VAL A 82 -10.76 15.97 7.03
C VAL A 82 -10.88 16.73 5.72
N GLN A 83 -9.78 16.78 4.96
CA GLN A 83 -9.72 17.41 3.65
C GLN A 83 -9.16 16.42 2.63
N ILE A 84 -9.75 16.38 1.43
CA ILE A 84 -9.29 15.53 0.33
C ILE A 84 -8.51 16.39 -0.66
N ALA A 85 -7.34 15.93 -1.09
CA ALA A 85 -6.49 16.64 -2.05
C ALA A 85 -5.75 15.67 -2.99
N LEU A 86 -5.39 16.16 -4.17
CA LEU A 86 -4.53 15.46 -5.11
C LEU A 86 -3.07 15.73 -4.72
N ALA A 87 -2.27 14.66 -4.61
CA ALA A 87 -0.88 14.74 -4.21
C ALA A 87 -0.02 15.45 -5.25
N LYS A 88 0.97 16.17 -4.75
CA LYS A 88 2.09 16.72 -5.50
C LYS A 88 3.37 15.96 -5.16
N PRO A 89 4.43 16.08 -5.96
CA PRO A 89 5.71 15.39 -5.68
C PRO A 89 6.26 15.65 -4.27
N GLU A 90 6.05 16.85 -3.72
CA GLU A 90 6.44 17.20 -2.35
C GLU A 90 5.70 16.43 -1.25
N ASP A 91 4.49 15.92 -1.51
CA ASP A 91 3.70 15.14 -0.54
C ASP A 91 4.21 13.69 -0.41
N LYS A 92 5.10 13.25 -1.31
CA LYS A 92 5.57 11.86 -1.39
C LYS A 92 6.06 11.34 -0.04
N GLY A 93 6.84 12.16 0.67
CA GLY A 93 7.43 11.76 1.95
C GLY A 93 6.38 11.36 2.98
N GLU A 94 5.33 12.16 3.16
CA GLU A 94 4.25 11.90 4.14
C GLU A 94 3.33 10.74 3.69
N ILE A 95 3.14 10.55 2.39
CA ILE A 95 2.35 9.43 1.88
C ILE A 95 3.09 8.10 2.06
N GLN A 96 4.42 8.09 1.86
CA GLN A 96 5.25 6.91 2.14
C GLN A 96 5.16 6.51 3.62
N ASP A 97 5.19 7.49 4.52
CA ASP A 97 5.00 7.26 5.95
C ASP A 97 3.66 6.59 6.29
N LEU A 98 2.59 6.95 5.59
CA LEU A 98 1.27 6.30 5.72
C LEU A 98 1.32 4.85 5.24
N TYR A 99 1.91 4.58 4.08
CA TYR A 99 1.97 3.22 3.53
C TYR A 99 2.94 2.30 4.29
N TYR A 100 3.96 2.85 4.94
CA TYR A 100 4.72 2.07 5.91
C TYR A 100 3.82 1.65 7.08
N GLN A 101 3.02 2.54 7.66
CA GLN A 101 2.05 2.17 8.71
C GLN A 101 1.08 1.08 8.23
N TYR A 102 0.55 1.22 7.00
CA TYR A 102 -0.30 0.20 6.35
C TYR A 102 0.32 -1.19 6.35
N TYR A 103 1.62 -1.29 6.04
CA TYR A 103 2.34 -2.56 6.08
C TYR A 103 2.42 -3.16 7.48
N PHE A 104 2.78 -2.34 8.48
CA PHE A 104 2.94 -2.85 9.84
C PHE A 104 1.61 -3.12 10.57
N ASP A 105 0.51 -2.56 10.11
CA ASP A 105 -0.84 -2.92 10.56
C ASP A 105 -1.23 -4.36 10.22
N GLY A 106 -0.47 -5.03 9.34
CA GLY A 106 -0.74 -6.39 8.88
C GLY A 106 -1.84 -6.47 7.81
N ASP A 107 -2.30 -5.32 7.31
CA ASP A 107 -3.32 -5.25 6.26
C ASP A 107 -2.73 -5.46 4.85
N THR A 108 -1.38 -5.49 4.70
CA THR A 108 -0.71 -5.83 3.43
C THR A 108 0.57 -6.65 3.64
N GLY A 109 0.96 -7.41 2.62
CA GLY A 109 2.21 -8.18 2.60
C GLY A 109 3.44 -7.31 2.31
N PRO A 110 4.67 -7.88 2.38
CA PRO A 110 5.92 -7.15 2.18
C PRO A 110 6.04 -6.43 0.83
N ILE A 111 5.34 -6.94 -0.19
CA ILE A 111 5.26 -6.32 -1.51
C ILE A 111 4.58 -4.94 -1.44
N GLY A 112 3.56 -4.76 -0.60
CA GLY A 112 2.90 -3.46 -0.38
C GLY A 112 3.80 -2.44 0.30
N ALA A 113 4.64 -2.89 1.24
CA ALA A 113 5.67 -2.04 1.85
C ALA A 113 6.71 -1.59 0.83
N LEU A 114 7.15 -2.50 -0.05
CA LEU A 114 8.11 -2.20 -1.10
C LEU A 114 7.53 -1.22 -2.14
N ALA A 115 6.24 -1.37 -2.48
CA ALA A 115 5.53 -0.44 -3.37
C ALA A 115 5.51 1.00 -2.81
N ALA A 116 5.45 1.17 -1.49
CA ALA A 116 5.60 2.49 -0.86
C ALA A 116 6.96 3.13 -1.18
N THR A 117 8.04 2.34 -1.23
CA THR A 117 9.39 2.86 -1.50
C THR A 117 9.56 3.31 -2.96
N THR A 118 8.84 2.67 -3.89
CA THR A 118 8.93 2.93 -5.34
C THR A 118 7.83 3.86 -5.87
N LEU A 119 7.00 4.41 -4.98
CA LEU A 119 5.91 5.34 -5.29
C LEU A 119 6.35 6.49 -6.22
N LYS A 120 5.58 6.70 -7.29
CA LYS A 120 5.76 7.81 -8.24
C LYS A 120 4.58 8.77 -8.13
N ILE A 121 4.86 10.07 -8.26
CA ILE A 121 3.84 11.11 -8.35
C ILE A 121 4.18 11.94 -9.58
N ASP A 122 3.48 11.67 -10.67
CA ASP A 122 3.67 12.32 -11.97
C ASP A 122 2.34 12.39 -12.74
N ALA A 123 2.39 12.64 -14.06
CA ALA A 123 1.18 12.76 -14.87
C ALA A 123 0.40 11.44 -14.96
N ASP A 124 1.13 10.32 -14.97
CA ASP A 124 0.60 8.98 -15.19
C ASP A 124 0.31 8.26 -13.87
N HIS A 125 1.01 8.64 -12.79
CA HIS A 125 0.91 8.06 -11.45
C HIS A 125 0.42 9.11 -10.45
N GLN A 126 -0.81 8.96 -9.98
CA GLN A 126 -1.48 9.96 -9.15
C GLN A 126 -1.97 9.39 -7.84
N ILE A 127 -2.10 10.27 -6.85
CA ILE A 127 -2.59 9.91 -5.51
C ILE A 127 -3.64 10.91 -5.08
N TRP A 128 -4.80 10.42 -4.68
CA TRP A 128 -5.71 11.20 -3.85
C TRP A 128 -5.45 10.85 -2.40
N TYR A 129 -5.30 11.86 -1.53
CA TYR A 129 -5.10 11.64 -0.10
C TYR A 129 -6.15 12.39 0.73
N VAL A 130 -6.32 11.95 1.97
CA VAL A 130 -7.11 12.62 2.99
C VAL A 130 -6.21 13.04 4.13
N ARG A 131 -6.27 14.33 4.48
CA ARG A 131 -5.54 14.92 5.60
C ARG A 131 -6.49 15.23 6.74
N ALA A 132 -6.07 14.92 7.96
CA ALA A 132 -6.75 15.26 9.19
C ALA A 132 -5.80 16.11 10.05
N GLY A 133 -6.08 17.41 10.16
CA GLY A 133 -5.12 18.35 10.76
C GLY A 133 -3.82 18.39 9.97
N ASN A 134 -2.71 18.00 10.61
CA ASN A 134 -1.37 18.02 9.99
C ASN A 134 -0.95 16.68 9.39
N ASP A 135 -1.78 15.63 9.48
CA ASP A 135 -1.36 14.28 9.15
C ASP A 135 -2.22 13.70 8.02
N ILE A 136 -1.57 13.03 7.07
CA ILE A 136 -2.25 12.24 6.07
C ILE A 136 -2.76 10.96 6.73
N VAL A 137 -4.05 10.67 6.59
CA VAL A 137 -4.74 9.54 7.24
C VAL A 137 -5.36 8.55 6.25
N ALA A 138 -5.38 8.88 4.97
CA ALA A 138 -5.77 7.94 3.93
C ALA A 138 -5.16 8.35 2.61
N ALA A 139 -4.93 7.38 1.73
CA ALA A 139 -4.48 7.62 0.37
C ALA A 139 -4.97 6.52 -0.57
N VAL A 140 -5.19 6.88 -1.83
CA VAL A 140 -5.41 5.96 -2.95
C VAL A 140 -4.44 6.30 -4.06
N TYR A 141 -3.61 5.33 -4.43
CA TYR A 141 -2.67 5.39 -5.54
C TYR A 141 -3.27 4.72 -6.77
N PHE A 142 -3.19 5.41 -7.91
CA PHE A 142 -3.75 4.95 -9.17
C PHE A 142 -2.96 5.46 -10.37
N TYR A 143 -3.04 4.73 -11.47
CA TYR A 143 -2.39 5.08 -12.73
C TYR A 143 -3.19 4.58 -13.94
N ASP A 144 -2.82 5.03 -15.14
CA ASP A 144 -3.46 4.58 -16.38
C ASP A 144 -3.21 3.07 -16.60
N GLY A 145 -4.28 2.30 -16.77
CA GLY A 145 -4.25 0.85 -16.96
C GLY A 145 -5.13 0.40 -18.12
N VAL A 146 -4.90 -0.82 -18.59
CA VAL A 146 -5.77 -1.46 -19.60
C VAL A 146 -6.34 -2.72 -18.98
N ALA A 147 -7.67 -2.74 -18.85
CA ALA A 147 -8.40 -3.92 -18.44
C ALA A 147 -8.72 -4.74 -19.70
N TYR A 148 -8.20 -5.98 -19.77
CA TYR A 148 -8.38 -6.82 -20.95
C TYR A 148 -9.87 -7.09 -21.18
N GLY A 149 -10.39 -6.69 -22.36
CA GLY A 149 -11.81 -6.76 -22.68
C GLY A 149 -12.66 -5.56 -22.24
N HIS A 150 -12.06 -4.51 -21.65
CA HIS A 150 -12.76 -3.34 -21.09
C HIS A 150 -12.16 -1.97 -21.48
N GLY A 151 -11.19 -1.95 -22.40
CA GLY A 151 -10.61 -0.71 -22.88
C GLY A 151 -9.71 0.01 -21.86
N GLU A 152 -9.65 1.34 -21.99
CA GLU A 152 -8.79 2.18 -21.17
C GLU A 152 -9.42 2.46 -19.79
N THR A 153 -8.68 2.17 -18.72
CA THR A 153 -9.15 2.32 -17.34
C THR A 153 -8.12 3.05 -16.49
N LEU A 154 -8.47 3.39 -15.25
CA LEU A 154 -7.46 3.65 -14.21
C LEU A 154 -7.33 2.42 -13.33
N TYR A 155 -6.11 1.96 -13.10
CA TYR A 155 -5.79 0.90 -12.17
C TYR A 155 -5.59 1.49 -10.77
N ILE A 156 -6.31 1.00 -9.77
CA ILE A 156 -6.08 1.32 -8.36
C ILE A 156 -5.14 0.27 -7.80
N ASP A 157 -3.97 0.71 -7.36
CA ASP A 157 -2.91 -0.16 -6.89
C ASP A 157 -2.90 -0.29 -5.37
N ASN A 158 -3.02 0.85 -4.67
CA ASN A 158 -3.00 0.87 -3.21
C ASN A 158 -4.07 1.82 -2.67
N LEU A 159 -4.97 1.31 -1.85
CA LEU A 159 -5.92 2.11 -1.07
C LEU A 159 -5.74 1.77 0.41
N TYR A 160 -5.48 2.79 1.22
CA TYR A 160 -5.41 2.63 2.66
C TYR A 160 -6.13 3.76 3.38
N VAL A 161 -6.79 3.40 4.48
CA VAL A 161 -7.41 4.32 5.43
C VAL A 161 -6.93 3.93 6.82
N HIS A 162 -6.37 4.90 7.54
CA HIS A 162 -5.94 4.76 8.92
C HIS A 162 -7.09 4.20 9.80
N PRO A 163 -6.84 3.22 10.70
CA PRO A 163 -7.88 2.57 11.51
C PRO A 163 -8.83 3.52 12.26
N ASN A 164 -8.31 4.56 12.94
CA ASN A 164 -9.11 5.61 13.59
C ASN A 164 -10.05 6.41 12.65
N TYR A 165 -9.89 6.27 11.33
CA TYR A 165 -10.63 6.95 10.28
C TYR A 165 -11.48 5.99 9.41
N ARG A 166 -11.44 4.68 9.68
CA ARG A 166 -12.31 3.69 9.03
C ARG A 166 -13.77 3.84 9.48
N GLY A 167 -14.69 3.29 8.69
CA GLY A 167 -16.13 3.35 8.96
C GLY A 167 -16.78 4.73 8.78
N LYS A 168 -16.02 5.74 8.33
CA LYS A 168 -16.47 7.13 8.13
C LYS A 168 -16.70 7.52 6.67
N GLY A 169 -16.71 6.55 5.75
CA GLY A 169 -16.90 6.78 4.31
C GLY A 169 -15.68 7.34 3.55
N ILE A 170 -14.52 7.49 4.20
CA ILE A 170 -13.31 8.05 3.58
C ILE A 170 -12.83 7.22 2.38
N GLY A 171 -12.78 5.90 2.50
CA GLY A 171 -12.39 5.02 1.38
C GLY A 171 -13.31 5.21 0.17
N SER A 172 -14.62 5.25 0.39
CA SER A 172 -15.60 5.52 -0.67
C SER A 172 -15.42 6.91 -1.30
N ALA A 173 -15.12 7.93 -0.51
CA ALA A 173 -14.85 9.27 -1.03
C ALA A 173 -13.60 9.30 -1.91
N LEU A 174 -12.53 8.57 -1.53
CA LEU A 174 -11.31 8.44 -2.34
C LEU A 174 -11.61 7.72 -3.66
N ILE A 175 -12.29 6.58 -3.64
CA ILE A 175 -12.71 5.86 -4.85
C ILE A 175 -13.54 6.76 -5.78
N ASN A 176 -14.49 7.52 -5.22
CA ASN A 176 -15.28 8.46 -6.00
C ASN A 176 -14.40 9.52 -6.67
N ASN A 177 -13.38 10.06 -6.00
CA ASN A 177 -12.46 11.01 -6.62
C ASN A 177 -11.66 10.39 -7.78
N VAL A 178 -11.21 9.13 -7.62
CA VAL A 178 -10.56 8.38 -8.72
C VAL A 178 -11.54 8.19 -9.88
N ALA A 179 -12.80 7.84 -9.61
CA ALA A 179 -13.83 7.67 -10.64
C ALA A 179 -14.11 8.98 -11.41
N HIS A 180 -14.20 10.12 -10.72
CA HIS A 180 -14.34 11.42 -11.37
C HIS A 180 -13.11 11.75 -12.23
N THR A 181 -11.91 11.41 -11.75
CA THR A 181 -10.67 11.58 -12.50
C THR A 181 -10.67 10.74 -13.78
N ALA A 182 -11.04 9.46 -13.68
CA ALA A 182 -11.16 8.55 -14.83
C ALA A 182 -12.15 9.06 -15.87
N LYS A 183 -13.35 9.49 -15.44
CA LYS A 183 -14.36 10.08 -16.34
C LYS A 183 -13.86 11.34 -17.04
N ALA A 184 -13.21 12.24 -16.31
CA ALA A 184 -12.63 13.46 -16.88
C ALA A 184 -11.53 13.16 -17.92
N ARG A 185 -10.84 12.02 -17.77
CA ARG A 185 -9.83 11.50 -18.71
C ARG A 185 -10.42 10.66 -19.86
N GLY A 186 -11.75 10.49 -19.92
CA GLY A 186 -12.40 9.68 -20.95
C GLY A 186 -12.17 8.17 -20.79
N LYS A 187 -11.80 7.70 -19.61
CA LYS A 187 -11.62 6.27 -19.31
C LYS A 187 -12.98 5.58 -19.15
N GLU A 188 -13.00 4.29 -19.46
CA GLU A 188 -14.22 3.46 -19.46
C GLU A 188 -14.56 2.94 -18.05
N GLY A 189 -13.58 2.90 -17.14
CA GLY A 189 -13.81 2.42 -15.78
C GLY A 189 -12.57 2.47 -14.88
N LEU A 190 -12.69 1.82 -13.72
CA LEU A 190 -11.60 1.59 -12.75
C LEU A 190 -11.34 0.10 -12.57
N CYS A 191 -10.11 -0.37 -12.59
CA CYS A 191 -9.77 -1.77 -12.25
C CYS A 191 -8.85 -1.85 -11.03
N LEU A 192 -8.84 -3.00 -10.35
CA LEU A 192 -7.96 -3.28 -9.21
C LEU A 192 -7.86 -4.79 -8.99
N ILE A 193 -6.95 -5.21 -8.12
CA ILE A 193 -6.85 -6.60 -7.64
C ILE A 193 -6.92 -6.57 -6.11
N VAL A 194 -7.68 -7.52 -5.53
CA VAL A 194 -7.71 -7.72 -4.08
C VAL A 194 -6.77 -8.85 -3.74
N MET A 195 -5.75 -8.54 -2.93
CA MET A 195 -4.84 -9.51 -2.35
C MET A 195 -5.00 -9.48 -0.83
N GLY A 196 -5.03 -10.64 -0.18
CA GLY A 196 -5.15 -10.72 1.27
C GLY A 196 -5.25 -12.14 1.79
N THR A 197 -5.47 -12.29 3.10
CA THR A 197 -5.83 -13.57 3.72
C THR A 197 -7.36 -13.73 3.65
N PRO A 198 -7.91 -14.95 3.79
CA PRO A 198 -9.37 -15.14 3.79
C PRO A 198 -10.12 -14.18 4.73
N ASP A 199 -9.55 -13.91 5.92
CA ASP A 199 -10.15 -13.02 6.93
C ASP A 199 -10.17 -11.53 6.50
N THR A 200 -9.19 -11.06 5.73
CA THR A 200 -9.15 -9.65 5.26
C THR A 200 -9.87 -9.44 3.93
N VAL A 201 -9.98 -10.50 3.13
CA VAL A 201 -10.56 -10.48 1.80
C VAL A 201 -12.07 -10.26 1.84
N GLU A 202 -12.81 -10.93 2.74
CA GLU A 202 -14.28 -10.80 2.82
C GLU A 202 -14.74 -9.36 3.04
N GLY A 203 -14.16 -8.67 4.03
CA GLY A 203 -14.48 -7.27 4.31
C GLY A 203 -14.06 -6.32 3.19
N THR A 204 -12.97 -6.63 2.50
CA THR A 204 -12.46 -5.86 1.36
C THR A 204 -13.38 -5.99 0.14
N VAL A 205 -13.86 -7.20 -0.15
CA VAL A 205 -14.83 -7.45 -1.22
C VAL A 205 -16.15 -6.77 -0.95
N GLU A 206 -16.68 -6.84 0.26
CA GLU A 206 -17.88 -6.10 0.62
C GLU A 206 -17.73 -4.61 0.39
N PHE A 207 -16.57 -4.04 0.76
CA PHE A 207 -16.27 -2.64 0.55
C PHE A 207 -16.29 -2.29 -0.94
N TYR A 208 -15.59 -3.06 -1.79
CA TYR A 208 -15.55 -2.77 -3.22
C TYR A 208 -16.90 -2.98 -3.91
N ASN A 209 -17.67 -4.01 -3.54
CA ASN A 209 -19.03 -4.22 -4.01
C ASN A 209 -19.97 -3.04 -3.65
N LYS A 210 -19.87 -2.51 -2.42
CA LYS A 210 -20.62 -1.31 -2.00
C LYS A 210 -20.24 -0.05 -2.80
N ASN A 211 -19.04 -0.03 -3.39
CA ASN A 211 -18.56 1.06 -4.25
C ASN A 211 -18.72 0.76 -5.75
N GLY A 212 -19.49 -0.27 -6.10
CA GLY A 212 -19.90 -0.56 -7.48
C GLY A 212 -18.96 -1.44 -8.30
N PHE A 213 -17.87 -1.93 -7.71
CA PHE A 213 -17.06 -2.99 -8.33
C PHE A 213 -17.81 -4.31 -8.27
N TYR A 214 -17.45 -5.26 -9.13
CA TYR A 214 -17.91 -6.64 -9.01
C TYR A 214 -16.69 -7.53 -8.79
N VAL A 215 -16.67 -8.26 -7.67
CA VAL A 215 -15.61 -9.24 -7.40
C VAL A 215 -16.12 -10.62 -7.80
N GLU A 216 -15.42 -11.27 -8.72
CA GLU A 216 -15.67 -12.66 -9.08
C GLU A 216 -14.61 -13.55 -8.45
N GLU A 217 -14.99 -14.79 -8.14
CA GLU A 217 -14.08 -15.85 -7.75
C GLU A 217 -13.76 -16.67 -9.01
N ASP A 218 -12.49 -16.94 -9.27
CA ASP A 218 -12.07 -17.74 -10.41
C ASP A 218 -12.26 -19.25 -10.18
N GLU A 219 -11.90 -20.05 -11.17
CA GLU A 219 -12.09 -21.52 -11.12
C GLU A 219 -11.24 -22.21 -10.04
N ASP A 220 -10.19 -21.54 -9.55
CA ASP A 220 -9.27 -22.02 -8.53
C ASP A 220 -9.59 -21.45 -7.12
N GLY A 221 -10.60 -20.59 -7.00
CA GLY A 221 -11.00 -19.95 -5.74
C GLY A 221 -10.28 -18.63 -5.45
N GLU A 222 -9.52 -18.07 -6.40
CA GLU A 222 -8.86 -16.77 -6.27
C GLU A 222 -9.81 -15.63 -6.67
N GLN A 223 -9.79 -14.53 -5.92
CA GLN A 223 -10.75 -13.44 -6.09
C GLN A 223 -10.23 -12.38 -7.06
N ILE A 224 -10.83 -12.33 -8.24
CA ILE A 224 -10.52 -11.38 -9.31
C ILE A 224 -11.55 -10.25 -9.26
N VAL A 225 -11.08 -9.02 -9.03
CA VAL A 225 -11.97 -7.85 -9.06
C VAL A 225 -12.12 -7.34 -10.48
N THR A 226 -13.35 -7.38 -10.98
CA THR A 226 -13.70 -6.78 -12.26
C THR A 226 -13.90 -5.26 -12.10
N PRO A 227 -13.59 -4.48 -13.15
CA PRO A 227 -13.62 -3.04 -13.06
C PRO A 227 -15.01 -2.47 -12.76
N LEU A 228 -15.02 -1.31 -12.11
CA LEU A 228 -16.18 -0.43 -12.07
C LEU A 228 -16.38 0.15 -13.48
N ASP A 229 -17.31 -0.42 -14.24
CA ASP A 229 -17.70 0.10 -15.55
C ASP A 229 -18.56 1.36 -15.42
N PHE A 230 -18.19 2.43 -16.13
CA PHE A 230 -19.00 3.64 -16.22
C PHE A 230 -20.12 3.57 -17.26
N ASN A 231 -20.08 2.60 -18.17
CA ASN A 231 -21.09 2.37 -19.20
C ASN A 231 -22.20 1.39 -18.75
N GLY A 232 -22.05 0.75 -17.59
CA GLY A 232 -23.05 -0.13 -16.99
C GLY A 232 -23.09 -1.56 -17.54
N GLU A 233 -22.11 -1.94 -18.36
CA GLU A 233 -21.87 -3.32 -18.77
C GLU A 233 -21.06 -4.07 -17.70
N ARG A 234 -21.32 -5.37 -17.55
CA ARG A 234 -20.47 -6.22 -16.72
C ARG A 234 -19.42 -6.83 -17.62
N VAL A 235 -18.16 -6.65 -17.26
CA VAL A 235 -17.06 -7.19 -18.05
C VAL A 235 -16.23 -8.08 -17.15
N ARG A 236 -16.15 -9.34 -17.54
CA ARG A 236 -15.31 -10.35 -16.89
C ARG A 236 -13.87 -10.16 -17.33
N LEU A 237 -12.98 -9.87 -16.40
CA LEU A 237 -11.53 -9.89 -16.67
C LEU A 237 -11.08 -11.34 -16.85
N MET A 238 -10.37 -11.63 -17.93
CA MET A 238 -9.57 -12.85 -18.02
C MET A 238 -8.17 -12.55 -17.49
N MET A 239 -7.82 -13.13 -16.34
CA MET A 239 -6.54 -12.93 -15.64
C MET A 239 -5.40 -13.74 -16.28
N PHE A 240 -5.27 -13.69 -17.60
CA PHE A 240 -4.19 -14.37 -18.34
C PHE A 240 -3.37 -13.36 -19.15
N ALA A 241 -2.66 -12.44 -18.49
CA ALA A 241 -1.48 -11.76 -19.05
C ALA A 241 -0.85 -10.76 -18.05
N TRP A 242 -0.15 -11.24 -17.02
CA TRP A 242 0.76 -10.37 -16.24
C TRP A 242 2.15 -10.99 -16.00
N PHE A 243 2.63 -11.83 -16.92
CA PHE A 243 4.03 -12.28 -16.93
C PHE A 243 4.77 -12.15 -18.26
N GLU A 244 4.21 -11.52 -19.29
CA GLU A 244 4.97 -11.27 -20.53
C GLU A 244 4.82 -9.82 -21.00
N ARG A 245 5.75 -8.97 -20.54
CA ARG A 245 6.55 -8.07 -21.40
C ARG A 245 7.74 -7.49 -20.64
#